data_AF-Q4T8Z2-F1
#
_entry.id   AF-Q4T8Z2-F1
#
_cell.length_a   1.000
_cell.length_b   1.000
_cell.length_c   1.000
_cell.angle_alpha   90.00
_cell.angle_beta   90.00
_cell.angle_gamma   90.00
#
_symmetry.space_group_name_H-M   'P 1'
#
loop_
_entity.id
_entity.type
_entity.pdbx_description
1 polymer ?
#
loop_
_entity_poly.entity_id
_entity_poly.type
_entity_poly.pdbx_seq_one_letter_code
_entity_poly.pdbx_strand_id
1 'polypeptide(L)'
;RYIIKTKLKKIQYKILEFNPMVLQGKVKPDSSRPDLLHPLNFVRFYLPQLDINHNRVIYLDDDVIVQATSGWLNLGDIEDLFNTPLKPGHAAAFSTDCDLPSTHEMVRISIGMQTTYMGFLDYRKQEIKDLGIHPRDCSFNPGVFVADLVEWKKQKITKQLEKWMEENFRENIYSSAMAGGVATPPMLIVFHNKYTTLDSLWNVRHL
;
A
#
# COMPACT_ATOMS: atom_id res chain seq x y z
N ARG A 1 -16.75 -21.01 -5.22
CA ARG A 1 -17.80 -20.93 -4.16
C ARG A 1 -17.21 -21.38 -2.81
N TYR A 2 -16.23 -20.65 -2.27
CA TYR A 2 -15.50 -21.07 -1.07
C TYR A 2 -16.19 -20.63 0.24
N ILE A 3 -16.80 -19.45 0.28
CA ILE A 3 -17.42 -18.88 1.51
C ILE A 3 -18.72 -19.60 1.93
N ILE A 4 -19.51 -20.07 0.96
CA ILE A 4 -20.88 -20.58 1.15
C ILE A 4 -20.95 -21.80 2.10
N LYS A 5 -19.88 -22.61 2.16
CA LYS A 5 -19.81 -23.82 3.00
C LYS A 5 -19.16 -23.60 4.37
N THR A 6 -18.83 -22.35 4.73
CA THR A 6 -18.07 -22.03 5.94
C THR A 6 -18.92 -21.30 6.97
N LYS A 7 -18.35 -21.06 8.16
CA LYS A 7 -18.95 -20.17 9.18
C LYS A 7 -19.15 -18.74 8.65
N LEU A 8 -18.40 -18.34 7.62
CA LEU A 8 -18.48 -17.04 6.97
C LEU A 8 -19.67 -16.91 6.01
N LYS A 9 -20.52 -17.93 5.85
CA LYS A 9 -21.71 -17.83 4.97
C LYS A 9 -22.68 -16.68 5.31
N LYS A 10 -22.58 -16.14 6.53
CA LYS A 10 -23.42 -15.04 7.02
C LYS A 10 -22.79 -13.66 6.83
N ILE A 11 -21.53 -13.57 6.38
CA ILE A 11 -20.91 -12.26 6.15
C ILE A 11 -21.67 -11.55 5.03
N GLN A 12 -21.95 -10.28 5.24
CA GLN A 12 -22.44 -9.43 4.17
C GLN A 12 -21.24 -9.02 3.33
N TYR A 13 -21.31 -9.27 2.03
CA TYR A 13 -20.27 -8.87 1.10
C TYR A 13 -20.90 -8.32 -0.16
N LYS A 14 -20.18 -7.41 -0.81
CA LYS A 14 -20.51 -6.85 -2.11
C LYS A 14 -19.30 -7.01 -3.00
N ILE A 15 -19.50 -7.60 -4.18
CA ILE A 15 -18.46 -7.67 -5.19
C ILE A 15 -18.52 -6.36 -5.97
N LEU A 16 -17.40 -5.66 -6.04
CA LEU A 16 -17.26 -4.42 -6.79
C LEU A 16 -16.38 -4.71 -8.01
N GLU A 17 -16.85 -4.29 -9.18
CA GLU A 17 -16.07 -4.41 -10.42
C GLU A 17 -15.13 -3.22 -10.54
N PHE A 18 -13.89 -3.50 -10.94
CA PHE A 18 -12.90 -2.47 -11.23
C PHE A 18 -12.69 -2.38 -12.74
N ASN A 19 -12.87 -1.18 -13.31
CA ASN A 19 -12.65 -0.95 -14.74
C ASN A 19 -11.14 -0.78 -15.02
N PRO A 20 -10.46 -1.74 -15.67
CA PRO A 20 -9.02 -1.67 -15.90
C PRO A 20 -8.63 -0.58 -16.92
N MET A 21 -9.58 -0.05 -17.71
CA MET A 21 -9.32 0.99 -18.69
C MET A 21 -8.77 2.27 -18.06
N VAL A 22 -9.02 2.51 -16.77
CA VAL A 22 -8.44 3.67 -16.05
C VAL A 22 -6.91 3.63 -15.99
N LEU A 23 -6.29 2.46 -16.23
CA LEU A 23 -4.82 2.27 -16.23
C LEU A 23 -4.19 2.47 -17.61
N GLN A 24 -4.98 2.65 -18.67
CA GLN A 24 -4.47 2.83 -20.03
C GLN A 24 -3.56 4.06 -20.09
N GLY A 25 -2.33 3.89 -20.59
CA GLY A 25 -1.32 4.95 -20.66
C GLY A 25 -0.67 5.32 -19.32
N LYS A 26 -0.97 4.58 -18.24
CA LYS A 26 -0.41 4.80 -16.89
C LYS A 26 0.47 3.66 -16.41
N VAL A 27 0.36 2.49 -17.03
CA VAL A 27 1.14 1.29 -16.68
C VAL A 27 1.80 0.76 -17.95
N LYS A 28 3.13 0.61 -17.94
CA LYS A 28 3.86 0.04 -19.07
C LYS A 28 3.54 -1.46 -19.17
N PRO A 29 3.15 -1.96 -20.36
CA PRO A 29 2.86 -3.39 -20.54
C PRO A 29 4.14 -4.25 -20.54
N ASP A 30 5.29 -3.64 -20.82
CA ASP A 30 6.59 -4.32 -20.82
C ASP A 30 7.28 -4.12 -19.46
N SER A 31 7.20 -5.16 -18.63
CA SER A 31 7.86 -5.25 -17.32
C SER A 31 8.50 -6.63 -17.23
N SER A 32 9.70 -6.69 -16.66
CA SER A 32 10.35 -7.96 -16.31
C SER A 32 9.56 -8.79 -15.27
N ARG A 33 8.54 -8.20 -14.65
CA ARG A 33 7.65 -8.82 -13.66
C ARG A 33 6.18 -8.59 -14.05
N PRO A 34 5.61 -9.40 -14.95
CA PRO A 34 4.25 -9.21 -15.48
C PRO A 34 3.15 -9.38 -14.43
N ASP A 35 3.34 -10.24 -13.42
CA ASP A 35 2.35 -10.45 -12.34
C ASP A 35 2.10 -9.17 -11.53
N LEU A 36 3.11 -8.30 -11.42
CA LEU A 36 3.01 -7.03 -10.71
C LEU A 36 2.22 -5.98 -11.51
N LEU A 37 1.87 -6.25 -12.77
CA LEU A 37 1.05 -5.38 -13.63
C LEU A 37 -0.44 -5.71 -13.56
N HIS A 38 -0.85 -6.71 -12.78
CA HIS A 38 -2.26 -7.08 -12.68
C HIS A 38 -3.10 -5.86 -12.25
N PRO A 39 -4.20 -5.51 -12.97
CA PRO A 39 -4.97 -4.31 -12.69
C PRO A 39 -5.46 -4.19 -11.24
N LEU A 40 -5.71 -5.32 -10.58
CA LEU A 40 -6.16 -5.34 -9.19
C LEU A 40 -5.13 -4.78 -8.20
N ASN A 41 -3.83 -4.82 -8.52
CA ASN A 41 -2.78 -4.21 -7.69
C ASN A 41 -2.93 -2.69 -7.55
N PHE A 42 -3.67 -2.06 -8.47
CA PHE A 42 -3.92 -0.62 -8.52
C PHE A 42 -5.27 -0.23 -7.94
N VAL A 43 -6.15 -1.18 -7.60
CA VAL A 43 -7.50 -0.91 -7.05
C VAL A 43 -7.43 -0.02 -5.80
N ARG A 44 -6.42 -0.23 -4.95
CA ARG A 44 -6.15 0.60 -3.76
C ARG A 44 -6.03 2.10 -4.05
N PHE A 45 -5.71 2.51 -5.28
CA PHE A 45 -5.63 3.94 -5.63
C PHE A 45 -7.01 4.55 -5.86
N TYR A 46 -7.98 3.71 -6.23
CA TYR A 46 -9.31 4.11 -6.68
C TYR A 46 -10.39 3.83 -5.64
N LEU A 47 -10.05 3.46 -4.39
CA LEU A 47 -11.00 3.19 -3.31
C LEU A 47 -12.14 4.21 -3.22
N PRO A 48 -11.91 5.54 -3.27
CA PRO A 48 -13.00 6.50 -3.16
C PRO A 48 -13.90 6.61 -4.41
N GLN A 49 -13.49 6.02 -5.54
CA GLN A 49 -14.23 5.98 -6.80
C GLN A 49 -15.01 4.66 -6.97
N LEU A 50 -14.73 3.66 -6.13
CA LEU A 50 -15.54 2.46 -6.04
C LEU A 50 -16.87 2.78 -5.33
N ASP A 51 -17.89 1.95 -5.57
CA ASP A 51 -19.23 2.09 -4.97
C ASP A 51 -19.26 1.61 -3.49
N ILE A 52 -18.47 2.31 -2.67
CA ILE A 52 -18.27 2.12 -1.22
C ILE A 52 -19.04 3.20 -0.47
N ASN A 53 -20.01 2.78 0.36
CA ASN A 53 -20.89 3.68 1.14
C ASN A 53 -20.35 4.01 2.55
N HIS A 54 -19.03 3.96 2.75
CA HIS A 54 -18.40 4.20 4.05
C HIS A 54 -17.34 5.30 3.92
N ASN A 55 -17.18 6.11 4.98
CA ASN A 55 -16.17 7.16 5.01
C ASN A 55 -14.78 6.64 5.36
N ARG A 56 -14.69 5.47 6.01
CA ARG A 56 -13.44 4.83 6.41
C ARG A 56 -13.46 3.38 5.99
N VAL A 57 -12.30 2.86 5.58
CA VAL A 57 -12.12 1.46 5.18
C VAL A 57 -10.78 0.91 5.70
N ILE A 58 -10.74 -0.41 5.89
CA ILE A 58 -9.49 -1.17 5.93
C ILE A 58 -9.29 -1.79 4.56
N TYR A 59 -8.08 -1.65 4.02
CA TYR A 59 -7.64 -2.37 2.84
C TYR A 59 -6.71 -3.51 3.26
N LEU A 60 -6.90 -4.68 2.64
CA LEU A 60 -6.07 -5.88 2.80
C LEU A 60 -5.77 -6.41 1.38
N ASP A 61 -4.52 -6.71 1.08
CA ASP A 61 -4.14 -7.48 -0.11
C ASP A 61 -4.73 -8.91 -0.03
N ASP A 62 -4.86 -9.58 -1.17
CA ASP A 62 -5.51 -10.89 -1.28
C ASP A 62 -4.69 -12.07 -0.74
N ASP A 63 -3.42 -11.81 -0.42
CA ASP A 63 -2.47 -12.73 0.21
C ASP A 63 -2.33 -12.51 1.73
N VAL A 64 -3.18 -11.67 2.33
CA VAL A 64 -3.16 -11.39 3.77
C VAL A 64 -3.96 -12.41 4.57
N ILE A 65 -3.35 -12.94 5.64
CA ILE A 65 -4.03 -13.72 6.69
C ILE A 65 -4.13 -12.88 7.95
N VAL A 66 -5.35 -12.62 8.42
CA VAL A 66 -5.59 -11.92 9.68
C VAL A 66 -5.66 -12.92 10.83
N GLN A 67 -4.79 -12.76 11.83
CA GLN A 67 -4.79 -13.57 13.05
C GLN A 67 -5.36 -12.75 14.20
N ALA A 68 -6.56 -13.11 14.66
CA ALA A 68 -7.12 -12.54 15.88
C ALA A 68 -6.61 -13.34 17.09
N THR A 69 -6.00 -12.68 18.07
CA THR A 69 -5.64 -13.31 19.33
C THR A 69 -6.82 -13.33 20.29
N SER A 70 -7.47 -14.48 20.44
CA SER A 70 -8.49 -14.67 21.48
C SER A 70 -7.82 -14.86 22.85
N GLY A 71 -7.66 -13.76 23.58
CA GLY A 71 -7.15 -13.73 24.96
C GLY A 71 -7.92 -12.70 25.80
N TRP A 72 -7.70 -12.70 27.11
CA TRP A 72 -8.40 -11.85 28.08
C TRP A 72 -8.32 -10.34 27.80
N LEU A 73 -7.40 -9.91 26.93
CA LEU A 73 -7.17 -8.51 26.58
C LEU A 73 -7.79 -8.06 25.25
N ASN A 74 -8.41 -8.95 24.44
CA ASN A 74 -8.95 -8.63 23.10
C ASN A 74 -8.02 -7.77 22.21
N LEU A 75 -6.70 -7.91 22.35
CA LEU A 75 -5.74 -7.18 21.51
C LEU A 75 -5.70 -7.84 20.13
N GLY A 76 -5.81 -7.05 19.06
CA GLY A 76 -5.57 -7.50 17.69
C GLY A 76 -6.82 -7.92 16.92
N ASP A 77 -8.00 -7.41 17.31
CA ASP A 77 -9.18 -7.53 16.44
C ASP A 77 -9.05 -6.54 15.26
N ILE A 78 -9.58 -6.91 14.10
CA ILE A 78 -9.65 -6.01 12.94
C ILE A 78 -10.41 -4.70 13.26
N GLU A 79 -11.28 -4.73 14.27
CA GLU A 79 -11.93 -3.54 14.83
C GLU A 79 -10.92 -2.54 15.44
N ASP A 80 -9.88 -3.00 16.13
CA ASP A 80 -8.84 -2.14 16.70
C ASP A 80 -8.10 -1.38 15.59
N LEU A 81 -7.76 -2.10 14.50
CA LEU A 81 -7.17 -1.49 13.32
C LEU A 81 -8.09 -0.42 12.75
N PHE A 82 -9.39 -0.72 12.59
CA PHE A 82 -10.37 0.22 12.04
C PHE A 82 -10.48 1.51 12.88
N ASN A 83 -10.45 1.34 14.20
CA ASN A 83 -10.59 2.43 15.17
C ASN A 83 -9.30 3.22 15.41
N THR A 84 -8.19 2.89 14.73
CA THR A 84 -6.95 3.64 14.84
C THR A 84 -7.18 5.14 14.60
N PRO A 85 -6.76 6.02 15.52
CA PRO A 85 -6.91 7.45 15.34
C PRO A 85 -5.92 7.96 14.29
N LEU A 86 -6.43 8.60 13.23
CA LEU A 86 -5.60 9.25 12.22
C LEU A 86 -5.20 10.64 12.71
N LYS A 87 -3.92 11.02 12.52
CA LYS A 87 -3.46 12.37 12.81
C LYS A 87 -4.19 13.39 11.91
N PRO A 88 -4.40 14.64 12.36
CA PRO A 88 -5.07 15.66 11.55
C PRO A 88 -4.40 15.83 10.17
N GLY A 89 -5.21 15.81 9.11
CA GLY A 89 -4.74 15.94 7.74
C GLY A 89 -4.13 14.66 7.13
N HIS A 90 -4.07 13.55 7.86
CA HIS A 90 -3.65 12.26 7.30
C HIS A 90 -4.86 11.50 6.78
N ALA A 91 -4.83 11.12 5.51
CA ALA A 91 -5.90 10.33 4.88
C ALA A 91 -5.74 8.82 5.08
N ALA A 92 -4.57 8.35 5.56
CA ALA A 92 -4.31 6.93 5.73
C ALA A 92 -3.32 6.65 6.87
N ALA A 93 -3.32 5.39 7.32
CA ALA A 93 -2.34 4.84 8.25
C ALA A 93 -1.68 3.58 7.71
N PHE A 94 -0.36 3.49 7.82
CA PHE A 94 0.46 2.39 7.29
C PHE A 94 1.44 1.89 8.34
N SER A 95 1.82 0.60 8.24
CA SER A 95 2.91 0.01 9.00
C SER A 95 4.25 0.19 8.26
N THR A 96 5.27 0.65 8.99
CA THR A 96 6.63 0.90 8.50
C THR A 96 7.44 -0.38 8.37
N ASP A 97 8.21 -0.52 7.29
CA ASP A 97 9.01 -1.73 7.04
C ASP A 97 10.32 -1.78 7.86
N CYS A 98 10.73 -0.67 8.47
CA CYS A 98 11.98 -0.58 9.23
C CYS A 98 11.89 -1.15 10.65
N ASP A 99 10.68 -1.39 11.17
CA ASP A 99 10.45 -1.85 12.54
C ASP A 99 10.33 -3.39 12.64
N LEU A 100 10.77 -4.11 11.60
CA LEU A 100 10.78 -5.56 11.56
C LEU A 100 11.88 -6.12 12.49
N PRO A 101 11.60 -7.18 13.29
CA PRO A 101 12.60 -7.82 14.14
C PRO A 101 13.80 -8.29 13.31
N SER A 102 15.00 -7.88 13.73
CA SER A 102 16.26 -8.11 13.03
C SER A 102 16.60 -9.60 12.93
N THR A 103 16.19 -10.27 11.85
CA THR A 103 16.72 -11.60 11.50
C THR A 103 17.96 -11.42 10.63
N HIS A 104 19.12 -11.62 11.26
CA HIS A 104 20.46 -11.82 10.69
C HIS A 104 21.14 -10.65 9.95
N GLU A 105 22.35 -10.34 10.44
CA GLU A 105 23.22 -9.22 10.05
C GLU A 105 23.75 -9.30 8.60
N MET A 106 23.83 -10.50 8.01
CA MET A 106 24.19 -10.70 6.59
C MET A 106 23.06 -10.37 5.59
N VAL A 107 21.83 -10.14 6.08
CA VAL A 107 20.67 -9.80 5.24
C VAL A 107 20.45 -8.28 5.15
N ARG A 108 21.29 -7.47 5.79
CA ARG A 108 21.15 -6.00 5.89
C ARG A 108 21.28 -5.22 4.57
N ILE A 109 22.08 -5.68 3.61
CA ILE A 109 22.23 -4.97 2.32
C ILE A 109 21.00 -5.21 1.43
N SER A 110 20.53 -6.47 1.35
CA SER A 110 19.36 -6.86 0.57
C SER A 110 18.04 -6.41 1.20
N ILE A 111 17.90 -6.48 2.54
CA ILE A 111 16.73 -5.96 3.28
C ILE A 111 16.75 -4.43 3.33
N GLY A 112 17.89 -3.80 3.58
CA GLY A 112 17.98 -2.34 3.64
C GLY A 112 17.55 -1.67 2.35
N MET A 113 17.75 -2.31 1.20
CA MET A 113 17.17 -1.84 -0.06
C MET A 113 15.68 -2.11 -0.18
N GLN A 114 15.13 -3.19 0.39
CA GLN A 114 13.70 -3.51 0.32
C GLN A 114 12.81 -2.75 1.31
N THR A 115 13.39 -2.16 2.36
CA THR A 115 12.67 -1.45 3.43
C THR A 115 12.90 0.07 3.42
N THR A 116 13.63 0.57 2.42
CA THR A 116 13.89 2.01 2.24
C THR A 116 13.54 2.47 0.84
N TYR A 117 13.37 3.78 0.67
CA TYR A 117 13.01 4.39 -0.63
C TYR A 117 14.02 4.07 -1.74
N MET A 118 15.30 3.80 -1.41
CA MET A 118 16.33 3.37 -2.36
C MET A 118 15.93 2.15 -3.20
N GLY A 119 15.11 1.24 -2.65
CA GLY A 119 14.66 0.05 -3.39
C GLY A 119 13.59 0.31 -4.44
N PHE A 120 12.84 1.40 -4.28
CA PHE A 120 11.62 1.66 -5.03
C PHE A 120 11.80 2.78 -6.07
N LEU A 121 12.67 3.76 -5.79
CA LEU A 121 12.85 4.95 -6.64
C LEU A 121 14.22 4.94 -7.33
N ASP A 122 14.26 5.38 -8.60
CA ASP A 122 15.51 5.56 -9.33
C ASP A 122 16.12 6.95 -9.06
N TYR A 123 16.98 7.02 -8.04
CA TYR A 123 17.69 8.24 -7.64
C TYR A 123 18.67 8.81 -8.68
N ARG A 124 18.84 8.16 -9.84
CA ARG A 124 19.57 8.75 -10.98
C ARG A 124 18.72 9.79 -11.71
N LYS A 125 17.39 9.67 -11.63
CA LYS A 125 16.39 10.51 -12.29
C LYS A 125 16.21 11.85 -11.56
N GLN A 126 16.07 12.94 -12.31
CA GLN A 126 15.98 14.28 -11.72
C GLN A 126 14.64 14.47 -11.00
N GLU A 127 13.57 13.92 -11.57
CA GLU A 127 12.21 13.91 -11.03
C GLU A 127 12.16 13.34 -9.62
N ILE A 128 12.99 12.32 -9.34
CA ILE A 128 13.12 11.69 -8.01
C ILE A 128 13.96 12.55 -7.07
N LYS A 129 15.03 13.18 -7.56
CA LYS A 129 15.86 14.07 -6.73
C LYS A 129 15.08 15.31 -6.28
N ASP A 130 14.24 15.85 -7.15
CA ASP A 130 13.44 17.05 -6.89
C ASP A 130 12.36 16.83 -5.81
N LEU A 131 12.02 15.57 -5.51
CA LEU A 131 11.14 15.22 -4.39
C LEU A 131 11.77 15.50 -3.02
N GLY A 132 13.11 15.54 -2.92
CA GLY A 132 13.81 15.70 -1.65
C GLY A 132 13.65 14.53 -0.67
N ILE A 133 13.14 13.38 -1.12
CA ILE A 133 12.99 12.18 -0.30
C ILE A 133 14.35 11.49 -0.16
N HIS A 134 14.81 11.27 1.07
CA HIS A 134 16.13 10.70 1.26
C HIS A 134 16.12 9.18 1.00
N PRO A 135 17.11 8.61 0.28
CA PRO A 135 17.11 7.19 -0.10
C PRO A 135 17.09 6.24 1.10
N ARG A 136 17.55 6.69 2.27
CA ARG A 136 17.52 5.90 3.51
C ARG A 136 16.25 6.08 4.35
N ASP A 137 15.31 6.89 3.89
CA ASP A 137 14.01 6.99 4.56
C ASP A 137 13.32 5.62 4.53
N CYS A 138 12.60 5.31 5.60
CA CYS A 138 11.88 4.06 5.74
C CYS A 138 10.66 4.01 4.84
N SER A 139 10.51 2.95 4.06
CA SER A 139 9.28 2.66 3.32
C SER A 139 8.19 2.11 4.25
N PHE A 140 6.99 1.99 3.69
CA PHE A 140 5.89 1.28 4.31
C PHE A 140 5.28 0.29 3.30
N ASN A 141 4.62 -0.74 3.80
CA ASN A 141 3.93 -1.71 2.97
C ASN A 141 2.44 -1.33 2.81
N PRO A 142 1.96 -0.99 1.60
CA PRO A 142 0.56 -0.63 1.36
C PRO A 142 -0.37 -1.85 1.17
N GLY A 143 0.03 -3.04 1.64
CA GLY A 143 -0.81 -4.24 1.60
C GLY A 143 -1.83 -4.33 2.74
N VAL A 144 -1.60 -3.61 3.85
CA VAL A 144 -2.56 -3.47 4.95
C VAL A 144 -2.56 -2.01 5.39
N PHE A 145 -3.71 -1.35 5.29
CA PHE A 145 -3.84 0.05 5.74
C PHE A 145 -5.27 0.45 6.06
N VAL A 146 -5.39 1.50 6.87
CA VAL A 146 -6.65 2.19 7.14
C VAL A 146 -6.69 3.45 6.30
N ALA A 147 -7.83 3.75 5.67
CA ALA A 147 -8.01 4.98 4.90
C ALA A 147 -9.30 5.71 5.27
N ASP A 148 -9.19 7.03 5.43
CA ASP A 148 -10.30 7.98 5.45
C ASP A 148 -10.56 8.44 4.01
N LEU A 149 -11.65 7.93 3.43
CA LEU A 149 -12.06 8.21 2.06
C LEU A 149 -12.55 9.65 1.88
N VAL A 150 -12.98 10.34 2.93
CA VAL A 150 -13.39 11.75 2.87
C VAL A 150 -12.16 12.63 2.73
N GLU A 151 -11.16 12.43 3.58
CA GLU A 151 -9.91 13.19 3.49
C GLU A 151 -9.13 12.84 2.21
N TRP A 152 -9.16 11.56 1.78
CA TRP A 152 -8.57 11.11 0.52
C TRP A 152 -9.17 11.83 -0.69
N LYS A 153 -10.51 11.97 -0.74
CA LYS A 153 -11.21 12.74 -1.79
C LYS A 153 -10.86 14.22 -1.72
N LYS A 154 -10.89 14.82 -0.52
CA LYS A 154 -10.60 16.23 -0.29
C LYS A 154 -9.20 16.62 -0.76
N GLN A 155 -8.20 15.78 -0.49
CA GLN A 155 -6.82 15.99 -0.93
C GLN A 155 -6.54 15.53 -2.38
N LYS A 156 -7.54 14.97 -3.07
CA LYS A 156 -7.41 14.46 -4.45
C LYS A 156 -6.28 13.43 -4.60
N ILE A 157 -6.08 12.57 -3.60
CA ILE A 157 -4.94 11.63 -3.53
C ILE A 157 -4.90 10.70 -4.75
N THR A 158 -6.04 10.19 -5.23
CA THR A 158 -6.08 9.35 -6.43
C THR A 158 -5.47 10.05 -7.65
N LYS A 159 -5.74 11.36 -7.85
CA LYS A 159 -5.14 12.11 -8.96
C LYS A 159 -3.64 12.30 -8.80
N GLN A 160 -3.16 12.44 -7.56
CA GLN A 160 -1.73 12.50 -7.27
C GLN A 160 -1.05 11.17 -7.58
N LEU A 161 -1.67 10.04 -7.22
CA LEU A 161 -1.19 8.70 -7.54
C LEU A 161 -1.12 8.48 -9.06
N GLU A 162 -2.19 8.83 -9.78
CA GLU A 162 -2.24 8.74 -11.25
C GLU A 162 -1.14 9.56 -11.92
N LYS A 163 -0.88 10.78 -11.44
CA LYS A 163 0.22 11.62 -11.94
C LYS A 163 1.56 10.89 -11.89
N TRP A 164 1.86 10.23 -10.77
CA TRP A 164 3.11 9.48 -10.61
C TRP A 164 3.14 8.20 -11.46
N MET A 165 1.99 7.56 -11.70
CA MET A 165 1.91 6.46 -12.66
C MET A 165 2.24 6.93 -14.08
N GLU A 166 1.67 8.05 -14.53
CA GLU A 166 1.94 8.66 -15.84
C GLU A 166 3.40 9.10 -15.98
N GLU A 167 3.98 9.69 -14.94
CA GLU A 167 5.40 10.10 -14.93
C GLU A 167 6.30 8.89 -15.10
N ASN A 168 6.03 7.80 -14.37
CA ASN A 168 6.78 6.56 -14.54
C ASN A 168 6.55 5.91 -15.92
N PHE A 169 5.34 6.04 -16.48
CA PHE A 169 5.06 5.60 -17.84
C PHE A 169 5.89 6.36 -18.89
N ARG A 170 6.24 7.62 -18.65
CA ARG A 170 7.12 8.38 -19.56
C ARG A 170 8.59 8.09 -19.29
N GLU A 171 9.02 8.36 -18.06
CA GLU A 171 10.43 8.52 -17.72
C GLU A 171 11.08 7.30 -17.06
N ASN A 172 10.30 6.27 -16.70
CA ASN A 172 10.76 5.07 -15.99
C ASN A 172 11.56 5.42 -14.71
N ILE A 173 10.88 6.09 -13.78
CA ILE A 173 11.47 6.67 -12.56
C ILE A 173 11.48 5.72 -11.36
N TYR A 174 10.84 4.56 -11.47
CA TYR A 174 10.89 3.52 -10.43
C TYR A 174 12.05 2.57 -10.66
N SER A 175 12.62 2.09 -9.56
CA SER A 175 13.69 1.09 -9.62
C SER A 175 13.12 -0.25 -10.10
N SER A 176 13.54 -0.69 -11.28
CA SER A 176 13.09 -1.96 -11.88
C SER A 176 13.68 -3.20 -11.18
N ALA A 177 14.73 -3.03 -10.37
CA ALA A 177 15.66 -4.10 -10.07
C ALA A 177 15.36 -4.93 -8.81
N MET A 178 14.76 -4.38 -7.74
CA MET A 178 14.95 -5.03 -6.43
C MET A 178 13.77 -5.05 -5.44
N ALA A 179 12.90 -4.03 -5.34
CA ALA A 179 11.86 -4.01 -4.30
C ALA A 179 10.50 -3.51 -4.82
N GLY A 180 9.44 -4.30 -4.57
CA GLY A 180 8.06 -3.92 -4.84
C GLY A 180 7.62 -3.95 -6.30
N GLY A 181 6.29 -4.00 -6.49
CA GLY A 181 5.65 -3.83 -7.79
C GLY A 181 5.47 -2.37 -8.18
N VAL A 182 4.96 -2.13 -9.38
CA VAL A 182 4.76 -0.79 -9.97
C VAL A 182 3.76 0.06 -9.15
N ALA A 183 2.92 -0.57 -8.32
CA ALA A 183 1.92 0.10 -7.50
C ALA A 183 2.45 0.66 -6.16
N THR A 184 3.57 0.18 -5.62
CA THR A 184 4.07 0.68 -4.32
C THR A 184 4.67 2.10 -4.42
N PRO A 185 5.55 2.41 -5.39
CA PRO A 185 6.22 3.70 -5.44
C PRO A 185 5.29 4.94 -5.48
N PRO A 186 4.18 4.98 -6.25
CA PRO A 186 3.25 6.11 -6.21
C PRO A 186 2.72 6.39 -4.80
N MET A 187 2.39 5.33 -4.03
CA MET A 187 1.89 5.50 -2.67
C MET A 187 2.98 6.03 -1.74
N LEU A 188 4.20 5.50 -1.84
CA LEU A 188 5.33 5.99 -1.05
C LEU A 188 5.55 7.50 -1.30
N ILE A 189 5.55 7.94 -2.56
CA ILE A 189 5.75 9.35 -2.89
C ILE A 189 4.61 10.23 -2.37
N VAL A 190 3.35 9.85 -2.62
CA VAL A 190 2.19 10.69 -2.27
C VAL A 190 2.00 10.80 -0.75
N PHE A 191 2.28 9.72 -0.01
CA PHE A 191 2.13 9.67 1.44
C PHE A 191 3.42 9.98 2.21
N HIS A 192 4.55 10.27 1.56
CA HIS A 192 5.80 10.60 2.28
C HIS A 192 5.55 11.71 3.33
N ASN A 193 5.83 11.40 4.60
CA ASN A 193 5.56 12.25 5.77
C ASN A 193 4.10 12.70 5.97
N LYS A 194 3.12 12.03 5.34
CA LYS A 194 1.68 12.40 5.37
C LYS A 194 0.77 11.22 5.72
N TYR A 195 1.24 10.33 6.58
CA TYR A 195 0.48 9.17 7.05
C TYR A 195 0.64 8.95 8.54
N THR A 196 -0.34 8.27 9.13
CA THR A 196 -0.27 7.86 10.54
C THR A 196 0.43 6.50 10.63
N THR A 197 1.42 6.37 11.49
CA THR A 197 2.13 5.10 11.67
C THR A 197 1.25 4.10 12.42
N LEU A 198 1.14 2.89 11.88
CA LEU A 198 0.57 1.72 12.54
C LEU A 198 1.67 0.93 13.23
N ASP A 199 1.32 0.19 14.28
CA ASP A 199 2.21 -0.81 14.88
C ASP A 199 2.68 -1.83 13.82
N SER A 200 3.95 -2.22 13.88
CA SER A 200 4.54 -3.11 12.88
C SER A 200 3.88 -4.50 12.84
N LEU A 201 3.25 -4.92 13.94
CA LEU A 201 2.51 -6.16 14.04
C LEU A 201 1.25 -6.21 13.15
N TRP A 202 0.74 -5.07 12.68
CA TRP A 202 -0.40 -5.03 11.76
C TRP A 202 -0.06 -5.48 10.33
N ASN A 203 1.21 -5.48 9.96
CA ASN A 203 1.65 -5.93 8.63
C ASN A 203 3.03 -6.61 8.71
N VAL A 204 3.03 -7.87 9.12
CA VAL A 204 4.24 -8.69 9.25
C VAL A 204 4.50 -9.43 7.94
N ARG A 205 5.71 -9.27 7.38
CA ARG A 205 6.15 -9.98 6.18
C ARG A 205 6.71 -11.37 6.54
N HIS A 206 6.49 -12.35 5.67
CA HIS A 206 7.15 -13.68 5.71
C HIS A 206 6.90 -14.52 6.98
N LEU A 207 5.65 -14.54 7.48
CA LEU A 207 5.21 -15.50 8.52
C LEU A 207 5.13 -16.94 7.99
#